data_AF-A0A0B3S3W8-F1
#
_entry.id   AF-A0A0B3S3W8-F1
#
_cell.length_a   1.000
_cell.length_b   1.000
_cell.length_c   1.000
_cell.angle_alpha   90.00
_cell.angle_beta   90.00
_cell.angle_gamma   90.00
#
_symmetry.space_group_name_H-M   'P 1'
#
loop_
_entity.id
_entity.type
_entity.pdbx_description
1 polymer ?
#
loop_
_entity_poly.entity_id
_entity_poly.type
_entity_poly.pdbx_seq_one_letter_code
_entity_poly.pdbx_strand_id
1 'polypeptide(L)'
;MFDLGFGELLVIGIVALIIVGPKDLPVLFRNVGRFMGKARGMAREFSRAMNDAADESGMRDVAKTFKTATNPVSSAMDGVKDAAKSMTNLDPDSETGKLAKERDEARKKIEANAARKAAERKQREAEEAARRAEELEASLKAPDEAAAPKAAPDEGDKPA
;
A
#
# COMPACT_ATOMS: atom_id res chain seq x y z
N MET A 1 18.98 -23.84 -19.32
CA MET A 1 19.68 -24.62 -18.27
C MET A 1 19.85 -23.82 -16.97
N PHE A 2 19.03 -22.79 -16.72
CA PHE A 2 18.79 -22.21 -15.40
C PHE A 2 17.30 -21.85 -15.39
N ASP A 3 16.47 -22.79 -14.94
CA ASP A 3 15.05 -22.54 -14.79
C ASP A 3 14.87 -21.73 -13.50
N LEU A 4 14.98 -20.40 -13.60
CA LEU A 4 14.65 -19.48 -12.49
C LEU A 4 13.12 -19.37 -12.37
N GLY A 5 12.49 -20.52 -12.17
CA GLY A 5 11.07 -20.64 -11.91
C GLY A 5 10.76 -20.38 -10.44
N PHE A 6 9.46 -20.38 -10.12
CA PHE A 6 8.98 -20.26 -8.75
C PHE A 6 9.46 -21.45 -7.87
N GLY A 7 9.60 -22.63 -8.46
CA GLY A 7 10.08 -23.85 -7.79
C GLY A 7 11.53 -23.72 -7.30
N GLU A 8 12.47 -23.37 -8.17
CA GLU A 8 13.87 -23.14 -7.81
C GLU A 8 14.03 -22.04 -6.78
N LEU A 9 13.27 -20.94 -6.88
CA LEU A 9 13.34 -19.85 -5.91
C LEU A 9 12.91 -20.30 -4.51
N LEU A 10 11.93 -21.20 -4.43
CA LEU A 10 11.49 -21.83 -3.18
C LEU A 10 12.56 -22.78 -2.61
N VAL A 11 13.21 -23.58 -3.46
CA VAL A 11 14.33 -24.46 -3.05
C VAL A 11 15.49 -23.63 -2.50
N ILE A 12 15.89 -22.57 -3.20
CA ILE A 12 16.94 -21.65 -2.75
C ILE A 12 16.54 -20.99 -1.42
N GLY A 13 15.28 -20.60 -1.25
CA GLY A 13 14.75 -20.08 0.01
C GLY A 13 14.90 -21.07 1.17
N ILE A 14 14.56 -22.34 0.96
CA ILE A 14 14.71 -23.41 1.98
C ILE A 14 16.19 -23.61 2.32
N VAL A 15 17.07 -23.71 1.32
CA VAL A 15 18.51 -23.86 1.56
C VAL A 15 19.07 -22.67 2.32
N ALA A 16 18.65 -21.45 1.98
CA ALA A 16 19.06 -20.24 2.70
C ALA A 16 18.56 -20.25 4.16
N LEU A 17 17.35 -20.72 4.43
CA LEU A 17 16.81 -20.88 5.79
C LEU A 17 17.63 -21.88 6.62
N ILE A 18 18.15 -22.95 6.00
CA ILE A 18 18.98 -23.95 6.68
C ILE A 18 20.37 -23.39 7.00
N ILE A 19 21.01 -22.73 6.02
CA ILE A 19 22.40 -22.26 6.16
C ILE A 19 22.49 -21.03 7.07
N VAL A 20 21.62 -20.05 6.85
CA VAL A 20 21.65 -18.76 7.54
C VAL A 20 20.77 -18.80 8.80
N GLY A 21 19.69 -19.57 8.77
CA GLY A 21 18.72 -19.62 9.85
C GLY A 21 17.48 -18.75 9.58
N PRO A 22 16.28 -19.17 10.04
CA PRO A 22 15.03 -18.46 9.79
C PRO A 22 14.92 -17.10 10.50
N LYS A 23 15.70 -16.87 11.55
CA LYS A 23 15.72 -15.61 12.30
C LYS A 23 16.69 -14.58 11.73
N ASP A 24 17.75 -15.04 11.08
CA ASP A 24 18.83 -14.16 10.60
C ASP A 24 18.62 -13.68 9.17
N LEU A 25 17.93 -14.46 8.32
CA LEU A 25 17.50 -14.01 7.00
C LEU A 25 16.72 -12.69 6.99
N PRO A 26 15.66 -12.49 7.81
CA PRO A 26 14.92 -11.22 7.80
C PRO A 26 15.78 -10.03 8.27
N VAL A 27 16.74 -10.27 9.17
CA VAL A 27 17.69 -9.23 9.61
C VAL A 27 18.66 -8.89 8.48
N LEU A 28 19.16 -9.91 7.76
CA LEU A 28 20.04 -9.74 6.62
C LEU A 28 19.36 -8.95 5.49
N PHE A 29 18.13 -9.31 5.12
CA PHE A 29 17.35 -8.56 4.13
C PHE A 29 17.10 -7.12 4.55
N ARG A 30 16.87 -6.86 5.85
CA ARG A 30 16.71 -5.49 6.36
C ARG A 30 17.99 -4.68 6.22
N ASN A 31 19.14 -5.29 6.48
CA ASN A 31 20.45 -4.63 6.40
C ASN A 31 20.84 -4.36 4.95
N VAL A 32 20.72 -5.37 4.07
CA VAL A 32 20.95 -5.23 2.63
C VAL A 32 19.99 -4.22 2.03
N GLY A 33 18.70 -4.29 2.39
CA GLY A 33 17.69 -3.35 1.94
C GLY A 33 17.99 -1.90 2.36
N ARG A 34 18.48 -1.67 3.58
CA ARG A 34 18.90 -0.34 4.04
C ARG A 34 20.11 0.18 3.25
N PHE A 35 21.08 -0.68 2.98
CA PHE A 35 22.25 -0.32 2.17
C PHE A 35 21.86 -0.01 0.73
N MET A 36 21.09 -0.88 0.09
CA MET A 36 20.58 -0.71 -1.27
C MET A 36 19.67 0.54 -1.38
N GLY A 37 18.88 0.83 -0.35
CA GLY A 37 18.04 2.03 -0.28
C GLY A 37 18.87 3.31 -0.25
N LYS A 38 19.94 3.35 0.56
CA LYS A 38 20.90 4.47 0.58
C LYS A 38 21.63 4.62 -0.76
N ALA A 39 22.15 3.52 -1.31
CA ALA A 39 22.80 3.50 -2.62
C ALA A 39 21.87 4.00 -3.74
N ARG A 40 20.59 3.61 -3.70
CA ARG A 40 19.56 4.10 -4.65
C ARG A 40 19.20 5.57 -4.44
N GLY A 41 19.30 6.09 -3.22
CA GLY A 41 19.23 7.53 -2.94
C GLY A 41 20.36 8.27 -3.63
N MET A 42 21.60 7.87 -3.34
CA MET A 42 22.81 8.46 -3.93
C MET A 42 22.84 8.36 -5.46
N ALA A 43 22.40 7.23 -6.03
CA ALA A 43 22.29 7.07 -7.47
C ALA A 43 21.26 8.02 -8.11
N ARG A 44 20.17 8.36 -7.39
CA ARG A 44 19.19 9.36 -7.86
C ARG A 44 19.78 10.76 -7.86
N GLU A 45 20.57 11.10 -6.87
CA GLU A 45 21.28 12.39 -6.79
C GLU A 45 22.34 12.50 -7.89
N PHE A 46 23.15 11.45 -8.09
CA PHE A 46 24.13 11.37 -9.18
C PHE A 46 23.44 11.45 -10.56
N SER A 47 22.34 10.73 -10.75
CA SER A 47 21.59 10.78 -12.01
C SER A 47 21.01 12.16 -12.27
N ARG A 48 20.57 12.89 -11.25
CA ARG A 48 20.11 14.29 -11.40
C ARG A 48 21.28 15.19 -11.80
N ALA A 49 22.36 15.19 -11.03
CA ALA A 49 23.55 16.00 -11.33
C ALA A 49 24.15 15.70 -12.71
N MET A 50 24.16 14.42 -13.13
CA MET A 50 24.65 14.02 -14.44
C MET A 50 23.69 14.42 -15.58
N ASN A 51 22.37 14.40 -15.37
CA ASN A 51 21.43 14.96 -16.35
C ASN A 51 21.61 16.47 -16.47
N ASP A 52 21.73 17.19 -15.34
CA ASP A 52 21.93 18.64 -15.33
C ASP A 52 23.26 19.02 -16.03
N ALA A 53 24.34 18.27 -15.79
CA ALA A 53 25.62 18.46 -16.48
C ALA A 53 25.58 18.06 -17.96
N ALA A 54 24.83 17.02 -18.33
CA ALA A 54 24.64 16.61 -19.73
C ALA A 54 23.82 17.65 -20.52
N ASP A 55 22.90 18.33 -19.85
CA ASP A 55 22.10 19.42 -20.40
C ASP A 55 22.95 20.66 -20.68
N GLU A 56 23.91 20.98 -19.80
CA GLU A 56 24.83 22.11 -19.97
C GLU A 56 25.95 21.82 -20.99
N SER A 57 26.40 20.55 -21.08
CA SER A 57 27.47 20.13 -22.01
C SER A 57 27.00 19.75 -23.42
N GLY A 58 25.68 19.75 -23.68
CA GLY A 58 25.11 19.36 -24.98
C GLY A 58 25.12 17.86 -25.27
N MET A 59 25.51 17.01 -24.31
CA MET A 59 25.54 15.54 -24.42
C MET A 59 24.19 14.87 -24.10
N ARG A 60 23.09 15.63 -24.16
CA ARG A 60 21.73 15.19 -23.79
C ARG A 60 21.25 13.96 -24.56
N ASP A 61 21.62 13.83 -25.84
CA ASP A 61 21.24 12.68 -26.67
C ASP A 61 21.89 11.37 -26.22
N VAL A 62 23.13 11.44 -25.74
CA VAL A 62 23.87 10.28 -25.20
C VAL A 62 23.24 9.82 -23.89
N ALA A 63 22.94 10.77 -22.98
CA ALA A 63 22.26 10.48 -21.73
C ALA A 63 20.86 9.89 -21.95
N LYS A 64 20.11 10.43 -22.93
CA LYS A 64 18.77 9.94 -23.29
C LYS A 64 18.81 8.54 -23.89
N THR A 65 19.78 8.25 -24.76
CA THR A 65 19.98 6.93 -25.36
C THR A 65 20.34 5.89 -24.29
N PHE A 66 21.25 6.23 -23.38
CA PHE A 66 21.64 5.35 -22.28
C PHE A 66 20.47 5.06 -21.32
N LYS A 67 19.66 6.08 -21.00
CA LYS A 67 18.46 5.92 -20.17
C LYS A 67 17.40 5.03 -20.83
N THR A 68 17.23 5.17 -22.14
CA THR A 68 16.28 4.37 -22.94
C THR A 68 16.72 2.90 -22.98
N ALA A 69 18.02 2.65 -23.18
CA ALA A 69 18.57 1.29 -23.19
C ALA A 69 18.48 0.59 -21.83
N THR A 70 18.61 1.34 -20.73
CA THR A 70 18.62 0.78 -19.37
C THR A 70 17.26 0.70 -18.69
N ASN A 71 16.23 1.39 -19.22
CA ASN A 71 14.89 1.38 -18.64
C ASN A 71 13.77 1.26 -19.69
N PRO A 72 13.56 0.06 -20.27
CA PRO A 72 12.58 -0.16 -21.34
C PRO A 72 11.13 0.13 -20.91
N VAL A 73 10.83 -0.03 -19.62
CA VAL A 73 9.50 0.30 -19.06
C VAL A 73 9.26 1.80 -19.06
N SER A 74 10.28 2.62 -18.77
CA SER A 74 10.15 4.08 -18.86
C SER A 74 9.89 4.51 -20.30
N SER A 75 10.59 3.91 -21.27
CA SER A 75 10.37 4.21 -22.70
C SER A 75 8.97 3.82 -23.18
N ALA A 76 8.46 2.68 -22.72
CA ALA A 76 7.08 2.29 -22.99
C ALA A 76 6.06 3.25 -22.35
N MET A 77 6.30 3.70 -21.12
CA MET A 77 5.46 4.69 -20.45
C MET A 77 5.51 6.07 -21.12
N ASP A 78 6.67 6.50 -21.60
CA ASP A 78 6.82 7.75 -22.35
C ASP A 78 6.03 7.69 -23.67
N GLY A 79 6.09 6.56 -24.40
CA GLY A 79 5.28 6.35 -25.60
C GLY A 79 3.77 6.35 -25.33
N VAL A 80 3.33 5.74 -24.23
CA VAL A 80 1.92 5.80 -23.79
C VAL A 80 1.53 7.22 -23.39
N LYS A 81 2.43 7.98 -22.76
CA LYS A 81 2.18 9.37 -22.37
C LYS A 81 2.07 10.29 -23.59
N ASP A 82 2.90 10.08 -24.61
CA ASP A 82 2.83 10.82 -25.88
C ASP A 82 1.58 10.46 -26.69
N ALA A 83 1.19 9.18 -26.70
CA ALA A 83 -0.09 8.73 -27.27
C ALA A 83 -1.29 9.37 -26.51
N ALA A 84 -1.25 9.40 -25.19
CA ALA A 84 -2.28 10.06 -24.39
C ALA A 84 -2.32 11.58 -24.65
N LYS A 85 -1.17 12.23 -24.79
CA LYS A 85 -1.07 13.67 -25.05
C LYS A 85 -1.57 14.04 -26.45
N SER A 86 -1.28 13.20 -27.45
CA SER A 86 -1.83 13.36 -28.80
C SER A 86 -3.33 13.11 -28.83
N MET A 87 -3.86 12.16 -28.06
CA MET A 87 -5.30 11.96 -27.90
C MET A 87 -6.01 13.11 -27.17
N THR A 88 -5.34 13.80 -26.24
CA THR A 88 -5.88 14.99 -25.54
C THR A 88 -5.87 16.25 -26.40
N ASN A 89 -4.97 16.35 -27.38
CA ASN A 89 -4.85 17.49 -28.30
C ASN A 89 -5.74 17.37 -29.54
N LEU A 90 -6.63 16.36 -29.63
CA LEU A 90 -7.56 16.20 -30.74
C LEU A 90 -8.89 16.92 -30.47
N ASP A 91 -9.38 17.58 -31.51
CA ASP A 91 -10.57 18.43 -31.54
C ASP A 91 -11.73 17.96 -30.64
N PRO A 92 -12.27 18.83 -29.76
CA PRO A 92 -13.37 18.50 -28.86
C PRO A 92 -14.70 18.15 -29.58
N ASP A 93 -14.76 18.34 -30.90
CA ASP A 93 -15.91 18.05 -31.77
C ASP A 93 -15.75 16.78 -32.62
N SER A 94 -14.61 16.08 -32.51
CA SER A 94 -14.44 14.77 -33.14
C SER A 94 -15.24 13.68 -32.40
N GLU A 95 -15.58 12.58 -33.09
CA GLU A 95 -16.25 11.42 -32.49
C GLU A 95 -15.47 10.86 -31.27
N THR A 96 -14.14 10.96 -31.30
CA THR A 96 -13.26 10.63 -30.16
C THR A 96 -13.46 11.58 -28.97
N GLY A 97 -13.70 12.87 -29.21
CA GLY A 97 -14.00 13.87 -28.18
C GLY A 97 -15.36 13.66 -27.51
N LYS A 98 -16.37 13.22 -28.26
CA LYS A 98 -17.69 12.84 -27.71
C LYS A 98 -17.59 11.62 -26.80
N LEU A 99 -16.85 10.59 -27.23
CA LEU A 99 -16.59 9.40 -26.41
C LEU A 99 -15.77 9.73 -25.16
N ALA A 100 -14.80 10.66 -25.24
CA ALA A 100 -14.05 11.12 -24.08
C ALA A 100 -14.96 11.83 -23.05
N LYS A 101 -15.86 12.71 -23.49
CA LYS A 101 -16.86 13.37 -22.62
C LYS A 101 -17.78 12.35 -21.96
N GLU A 102 -18.28 11.36 -22.70
CA GLU A 102 -19.12 10.28 -22.15
C GLU A 102 -18.37 9.44 -21.10
N ARG A 103 -17.08 9.16 -21.32
CA ARG A 103 -16.23 8.45 -20.36
C ARG A 103 -15.97 9.27 -19.09
N ASP A 104 -15.79 10.57 -19.21
CA ASP A 104 -15.62 11.47 -18.06
C ASP A 104 -16.91 11.62 -17.25
N GLU A 105 -18.06 11.70 -17.92
CA GLU A 105 -19.37 11.70 -17.26
C GLU A 105 -19.64 10.37 -16.55
N ALA A 106 -19.31 9.24 -17.17
CA ALA A 106 -19.41 7.93 -16.55
C ALA A 106 -18.50 7.82 -15.32
N ARG A 107 -17.25 8.31 -15.38
CA ARG A 107 -16.34 8.36 -14.23
C ARG A 107 -16.92 9.19 -13.08
N LYS A 108 -17.40 10.41 -13.35
CA LYS A 108 -18.03 11.28 -12.35
C LYS A 108 -19.25 10.62 -11.69
N LYS A 109 -20.06 9.90 -12.46
CA LYS A 109 -21.23 9.17 -11.93
C LYS A 109 -20.83 8.00 -11.05
N ILE A 110 -19.78 7.25 -11.43
CA ILE A 110 -19.25 6.16 -10.61
C ILE A 110 -18.66 6.71 -9.30
N GLU A 111 -17.90 7.80 -9.39
CA GLU A 111 -17.30 8.46 -8.23
C GLU A 111 -18.34 9.02 -7.27
N ALA A 112 -19.39 9.68 -7.77
CA ALA A 112 -20.49 10.18 -6.96
C ALA A 112 -21.25 9.05 -6.25
N ASN A 113 -21.50 7.93 -6.92
CA ASN A 113 -22.14 6.76 -6.32
C ASN A 113 -21.24 6.08 -5.28
N ALA A 114 -19.93 5.98 -5.56
CA ALA A 114 -18.96 5.44 -4.62
C ALA A 114 -18.84 6.31 -3.36
N ALA A 115 -18.81 7.63 -3.52
CA ALA A 115 -18.79 8.58 -2.41
C ALA A 115 -20.06 8.51 -1.56
N ARG A 116 -21.24 8.42 -2.19
CA ARG A 116 -22.52 8.23 -1.48
C ARG A 116 -22.55 6.92 -0.67
N LYS A 117 -22.15 5.80 -1.29
CA LYS A 117 -22.05 4.51 -0.58
C LYS A 117 -21.02 4.53 0.54
N ALA A 118 -19.91 5.23 0.38
CA ALA A 118 -18.91 5.38 1.42
C ALA A 118 -19.44 6.21 2.61
N ALA A 119 -20.20 7.27 2.35
CA ALA A 119 -20.84 8.07 3.40
C ALA A 119 -21.91 7.26 4.16
N GLU A 120 -22.74 6.50 3.43
CA GLU A 120 -23.77 5.66 4.04
C GLU A 120 -23.17 4.56 4.93
N ARG A 121 -22.07 3.92 4.52
CA ARG A 121 -21.36 2.94 5.36
C ARG A 121 -20.84 3.57 6.65
N LYS A 122 -20.24 4.76 6.56
CA LYS A 122 -19.74 5.48 7.75
C LYS A 122 -20.87 5.87 8.71
N GLN A 123 -22.04 6.24 8.19
CA GLN A 123 -23.21 6.54 9.02
C GLN A 123 -23.73 5.30 9.74
N ARG A 124 -23.85 4.16 9.05
CA ARG A 124 -24.24 2.89 9.67
C ARG A 124 -23.25 2.41 10.73
N GLU A 125 -21.95 2.54 10.46
CA GLU A 125 -20.90 2.21 11.44
C GLU A 125 -20.96 3.13 12.67
N ALA A 126 -21.24 4.43 12.48
CA ALA A 126 -21.40 5.38 13.59
C ALA A 126 -22.66 5.09 14.42
N GLU A 127 -23.78 4.74 13.79
CA GLU A 127 -25.00 4.33 14.48
C GLU A 127 -24.82 3.02 15.24
N GLU A 128 -24.12 2.04 14.66
CA GLU A 128 -23.81 0.78 15.34
C GLU A 128 -22.85 1.01 16.52
N ALA A 129 -21.85 1.87 16.36
CA ALA A 129 -20.95 2.25 17.45
C ALA A 129 -21.70 2.98 18.59
N ALA A 130 -22.64 3.87 18.26
CA ALA A 130 -23.49 4.53 19.25
C ALA A 130 -24.39 3.54 20.00
N ARG A 131 -25.04 2.61 19.28
CA ARG A 131 -25.85 1.55 19.89
C ARG A 131 -25.04 0.65 20.82
N ARG A 132 -23.83 0.24 20.40
CA ARG A 132 -22.94 -0.54 21.27
C ARG A 132 -22.49 0.24 22.50
N ALA A 133 -22.25 1.55 22.37
CA ALA A 133 -21.92 2.40 23.52
C ALA A 133 -23.10 2.50 24.50
N GLU A 134 -24.33 2.68 23.99
CA GLU A 134 -25.56 2.69 24.80
C GLU A 134 -25.82 1.34 25.49
N GLU A 135 -25.62 0.22 24.79
CA GLU A 135 -25.73 -1.14 25.36
C GLU A 135 -24.70 -1.37 26.47
N LEU A 136 -23.45 -0.94 26.27
CA LEU A 136 -22.41 -1.01 27.28
C LEU A 136 -22.75 -0.12 28.49
N GLU A 137 -23.25 1.09 28.29
CA GLU A 137 -23.67 1.97 29.38
C GLU A 137 -24.88 1.41 30.16
N ALA A 138 -25.84 0.81 29.46
CA ALA A 138 -26.98 0.12 30.08
C ALA A 138 -26.52 -1.09 30.90
N SER A 139 -25.52 -1.84 30.41
CA SER A 139 -24.94 -2.97 31.15
C SER A 139 -24.17 -2.53 32.41
N LEU A 140 -23.54 -1.34 32.38
CA LEU A 140 -22.83 -0.77 33.52
C LEU A 140 -23.77 -0.19 34.59
N LYS A 141 -24.98 0.23 34.21
CA LYS A 141 -26.03 0.68 35.16
C LYS A 141 -26.79 -0.48 35.82
N ALA A 142 -26.64 -1.71 35.33
CA ALA A 142 -27.36 -2.90 35.78
C ALA A 142 -26.62 -3.88 36.72
N PRO A 143 -25.60 -3.50 37.53
CA PRO A 143 -25.16 -4.35 38.64
C PRO A 143 -25.39 -3.68 40.00
N ASP A 144 -26.61 -3.83 40.55
CA ASP A 144 -26.86 -3.67 42.00
C ASP A 144 -27.84 -4.73 42.55
N GLU A 145 -27.91 -5.91 41.94
CA GLU A 145 -28.76 -7.00 42.49
C GLU A 145 -28.14 -8.40 42.48
N ALA A 146 -26.81 -8.51 42.33
CA ALA A 146 -26.14 -9.81 42.41
C ALA A 146 -24.72 -9.75 42.99
N ALA A 147 -24.52 -9.11 44.14
CA ALA A 147 -23.29 -9.30 44.92
C ALA A 147 -23.49 -8.99 46.41
N ALA A 148 -24.23 -9.84 47.12
CA ALA A 148 -24.10 -9.93 48.57
C ALA A 148 -22.92 -10.86 48.91
N PRO A 149 -21.81 -10.38 49.48
CA PRO A 149 -20.73 -11.25 49.92
C PRO A 149 -21.12 -11.85 51.28
N LYS A 150 -21.36 -13.16 51.33
CA LYS A 150 -21.35 -13.91 52.60
C LYS A 150 -19.91 -14.20 53.00
N ALA A 151 -19.38 -13.42 53.94
CA ALA A 151 -18.20 -13.75 54.72
C ALA A 151 -18.56 -13.75 56.22
N ALA A 152 -18.56 -14.96 56.80
CA ALA A 152 -18.26 -15.48 58.16
C ALA A 152 -18.42 -14.59 59.43
N PRO A 153 -18.66 -15.18 60.63
CA PRO A 153 -17.58 -15.87 61.36
C PRO A 153 -17.93 -17.16 62.13
N ASP A 154 -16.89 -17.99 62.21
CA ASP A 154 -16.42 -18.98 63.18
C ASP A 154 -17.01 -18.97 64.61
N GLU A 155 -17.44 -20.15 65.14
CA GLU A 155 -17.18 -20.60 66.53
C GLU A 155 -17.69 -22.05 66.79
N GLY A 156 -16.79 -22.93 67.26
CA GLY A 156 -17.09 -24.04 68.19
C GLY A 156 -17.32 -25.45 67.61
N ASP A 157 -16.29 -26.31 67.63
CA ASP A 157 -16.10 -27.35 68.66
C ASP A 157 -15.08 -28.41 68.20
N LYS A 158 -14.13 -28.73 69.09
CA LYS A 158 -13.00 -29.66 68.84
C LYS A 158 -13.44 -31.11 69.04
N PRO A 159 -12.81 -32.09 68.35
CA PRO A 159 -13.01 -33.50 68.66
C PRO A 159 -12.04 -34.02 69.74
N ALA A 160 -12.58 -34.91 70.58
CA ALA A 160 -11.95 -35.90 71.48
C ALA A 160 -11.20 -35.41 72.74
#